data_AF-A0A1G9ZQ62-F1
#
_entry.id   AF-A0A1G9ZQ62-F1
#
_cell.length_a   1.000
_cell.length_b   1.000
_cell.length_c   1.000
_cell.angle_alpha   90.00
_cell.angle_beta   90.00
_cell.angle_gamma   90.00
#
_symmetry.space_group_name_H-M   'P 1'
#
loop_
_entity.id
_entity.type
_entity.pdbx_description
1 polymer ?
#
loop_
_entity_poly.entity_id
_entity_poly.type
_entity_poly.pdbx_seq_one_letter_code
_entity_poly.pdbx_strand_id
1 'polypeptide(L)'
;MKTLLSALSALTALVAGVLCAPALASDGAPDRAYEPPPKTIIGVEGDKANGFGIYYYDGTSIFPPTDSEAYAECGEYDRYVDRVRCRTEVRVWYRDLRDLQRSIDYARSQ
;
A
#
# COMPACT_ATOMS: atom_id res chain seq x y z
N MET A 1 29.07 -11.48 -60.40
CA MET A 1 28.74 -10.05 -60.42
C MET A 1 27.28 -9.92 -60.83
N LYS A 2 26.48 -9.13 -60.09
CA LYS A 2 25.10 -8.70 -60.40
C LYS A 2 24.11 -9.87 -60.44
N THR A 3 23.52 -10.28 -59.32
CA THR A 3 22.21 -9.73 -58.90
C THR A 3 22.02 -9.80 -57.37
N LEU A 4 22.98 -9.29 -56.61
CA LEU A 4 22.80 -8.88 -55.21
C LEU A 4 22.10 -7.51 -55.20
N LEU A 5 20.77 -7.42 -55.43
CA LEU A 5 20.07 -6.12 -55.30
C LEU A 5 18.52 -6.16 -55.21
N SER A 6 17.89 -7.31 -54.96
CA SER A 6 16.41 -7.39 -54.91
C SER A 6 15.81 -7.71 -53.54
N ALA A 7 16.61 -7.73 -52.47
CA ALA A 7 16.15 -8.07 -51.12
C ALA A 7 16.19 -6.91 -50.12
N LEU A 8 16.14 -5.65 -50.60
CA LEU A 8 16.28 -4.46 -49.75
C LEU A 8 15.17 -3.41 -49.96
N SER A 9 13.95 -3.85 -50.30
CA SER A 9 12.83 -2.92 -50.51
C SER A 9 11.49 -3.35 -49.88
N ALA A 10 11.47 -4.39 -49.05
CA ALA A 10 10.26 -4.86 -48.38
C ALA A 10 10.22 -4.61 -46.87
N LEU A 11 11.20 -3.88 -46.30
CA LEU A 11 11.30 -3.63 -44.86
C LEU A 11 11.13 -2.15 -44.45
N THR A 12 10.54 -1.33 -45.31
CA THR A 12 10.28 0.11 -45.06
C THR A 12 8.80 0.48 -45.09
N ALA A 13 7.89 -0.50 -45.10
CA ALA A 13 6.44 -0.28 -45.09
C ALA A 13 5.76 -0.59 -43.73
N LEU A 14 6.53 -0.77 -42.65
CA LEU A 14 5.99 -1.07 -41.31
C LEU A 14 6.15 0.08 -40.29
N VAL A 15 6.58 1.28 -40.73
CA VAL A 15 6.85 2.42 -39.83
C VAL A 15 5.87 3.60 -40.05
N ALA A 16 4.90 3.46 -40.96
CA ALA A 16 3.91 4.50 -41.28
C ALA A 16 2.51 4.26 -40.65
N GLY A 17 2.41 3.41 -39.64
CA GLY A 17 1.16 3.13 -38.90
C GLY A 17 1.05 3.82 -37.53
N VAL A 18 1.85 4.86 -37.27
CA VAL A 18 2.04 5.46 -35.93
C VAL A 18 1.17 6.70 -35.67
N LEU A 19 0.33 7.16 -36.59
CA LEU A 19 -0.37 8.44 -36.45
C LEU A 19 -1.86 8.34 -36.77
N CYS A 20 -2.65 7.75 -35.86
CA CYS A 20 -4.05 8.10 -35.57
C CYS A 20 -4.64 7.06 -34.60
N ALA A 21 -4.21 7.07 -33.34
CA ALA A 21 -5.06 6.59 -32.27
C ALA A 21 -6.02 7.74 -31.91
N PRO A 22 -7.35 7.55 -31.94
CA PRO A 22 -8.26 8.58 -31.47
C PRO A 22 -7.98 8.81 -29.99
N ALA A 23 -7.73 10.07 -29.63
CA ALA A 23 -7.83 10.49 -28.24
C ALA A 23 -9.24 10.10 -27.77
N LEU A 24 -9.34 9.04 -26.97
CA LEU A 24 -10.55 8.75 -26.24
C LEU A 24 -10.74 9.94 -25.30
N ALA A 25 -11.58 10.89 -25.72
CA ALA A 25 -12.17 11.86 -24.84
C ALA A 25 -12.81 11.04 -23.72
N SER A 26 -12.19 11.07 -22.54
CA SER A 26 -12.83 10.60 -21.33
C SER A 26 -14.05 11.50 -21.17
N ASP A 27 -15.23 10.99 -21.50
CA ASP A 27 -16.50 11.63 -21.18
C ASP A 27 -16.42 12.03 -19.71
N GLY A 28 -16.49 13.34 -19.47
CA GLY A 28 -16.50 13.94 -18.14
C GLY A 28 -17.80 13.58 -17.45
N ALA A 29 -17.91 12.34 -16.97
CA ALA A 29 -18.74 12.08 -15.82
C ALA A 29 -18.26 13.03 -14.70
N PRO A 30 -19.16 13.70 -13.95
CA PRO A 30 -18.73 14.44 -12.79
C PRO A 30 -17.92 13.48 -11.93
N ASP A 31 -16.66 13.83 -11.71
CA ASP A 31 -15.75 13.08 -10.86
C ASP A 31 -16.43 12.97 -9.50
N ARG A 32 -17.10 11.84 -9.24
CA ARG A 32 -17.70 11.62 -7.93
C ARG A 32 -16.52 11.68 -6.99
N ALA A 33 -16.50 12.69 -6.12
CA ALA A 33 -15.49 12.82 -5.09
C ALA A 33 -15.33 11.44 -4.45
N TYR A 34 -14.13 10.89 -4.58
CA TYR A 34 -13.85 9.56 -4.06
C TYR A 34 -14.14 9.57 -2.56
N GLU A 35 -15.04 8.70 -2.13
CA GLU A 35 -15.36 8.49 -0.73
C GLU A 35 -14.67 7.19 -0.27
N PRO A 36 -13.71 7.27 0.68
CA PRO A 36 -13.06 6.09 1.22
C PRO A 36 -14.06 5.14 1.89
N PRO A 37 -13.81 3.81 1.86
CA PRO A 37 -14.56 2.87 2.69
C PRO A 37 -14.57 3.29 4.17
N PRO A 38 -15.66 3.03 4.93
CA PRO A 38 -15.79 3.40 6.35
C PRO A 38 -14.59 3.00 7.23
N LYS A 39 -14.04 1.80 6.99
CA LYS A 39 -12.89 1.25 7.74
C LYS A 39 -11.53 1.61 7.15
N THR A 40 -11.46 2.62 6.29
CA THR A 40 -10.18 3.20 5.86
C THR A 40 -9.48 3.80 7.07
N ILE A 41 -8.23 3.38 7.33
CA ILE A 41 -7.41 4.00 8.38
C ILE A 41 -6.96 5.37 7.86
N ILE A 42 -7.34 6.42 8.58
CA ILE A 42 -7.00 7.80 8.22
C ILE A 42 -5.91 8.37 9.11
N GLY A 43 -5.61 7.75 10.24
CA GLY A 43 -4.59 8.21 11.17
C GLY A 43 -4.12 7.12 12.11
N VAL A 44 -2.83 7.19 12.48
CA VAL A 44 -2.22 6.38 13.54
C VAL A 44 -1.42 7.33 14.42
N GLU A 45 -1.70 7.33 15.72
CA GLU A 45 -1.03 8.21 16.70
C GLU A 45 -0.42 7.39 17.84
N GLY A 46 0.47 8.02 18.60
CA GLY A 46 1.13 7.39 19.73
C GLY A 46 2.39 6.60 19.35
N ASP A 47 2.79 5.70 20.23
CA ASP A 47 4.00 4.89 20.09
C ASP A 47 3.88 3.56 20.85
N LYS A 48 4.84 2.66 20.63
CA LYS A 48 4.79 1.32 21.23
C LYS A 48 4.85 1.32 22.76
N ALA A 49 5.48 2.32 23.38
CA ALA A 49 5.67 2.38 24.83
C ALA A 49 4.43 2.94 25.54
N ASN A 50 3.76 3.92 24.91
CA ASN A 50 2.59 4.59 25.48
C ASN A 50 1.25 4.08 24.91
N GLY A 51 1.30 3.24 23.87
CA GLY A 51 0.13 2.76 23.15
C GLY A 51 -0.09 3.52 21.84
N PHE A 52 -0.73 2.84 20.89
CA PHE A 52 -1.14 3.42 19.62
C PHE A 52 -2.65 3.67 19.59
N GLY A 53 -3.08 4.72 18.89
CA GLY A 53 -4.46 4.94 18.48
C GLY A 53 -4.59 4.79 16.97
N ILE A 54 -5.59 4.04 16.50
CA ILE A 54 -5.91 3.87 15.08
C ILE A 54 -7.27 4.50 14.81
N TYR A 55 -7.33 5.45 13.89
CA TYR A 55 -8.51 6.23 13.57
C TYR A 55 -9.02 5.90 12.17
N TYR A 56 -10.34 5.71 12.05
CA TYR A 56 -11.00 5.31 10.82
C TYR A 56 -11.81 6.45 10.20
N TYR A 57 -12.06 6.34 8.90
CA TYR A 57 -12.81 7.33 8.12
C TYR A 57 -14.24 7.53 8.63
N ASP A 58 -14.88 6.46 9.12
CA ASP A 58 -16.22 6.51 9.75
C ASP A 58 -16.26 7.19 11.13
N GLY A 59 -15.13 7.74 11.59
CA GLY A 59 -15.01 8.41 12.88
C GLY A 59 -14.80 7.46 14.06
N THR A 60 -14.78 6.14 13.84
CA THR A 60 -14.45 5.17 14.89
C THR A 60 -12.94 5.12 15.14
N SER A 61 -12.56 4.65 16.32
CA SER A 61 -11.16 4.42 16.67
C SER A 61 -10.99 3.13 17.47
N ILE A 62 -9.79 2.56 17.41
CA ILE A 62 -9.37 1.46 18.27
C ILE A 62 -8.04 1.80 18.94
N PHE A 63 -7.89 1.30 20.16
CA PHE A 63 -6.71 1.49 20.99
C PHE A 63 -6.16 0.11 21.34
N PRO A 64 -5.31 -0.47 20.47
CA PRO A 64 -4.65 -1.73 20.77
C PRO A 64 -3.87 -1.64 22.09
N PRO A 65 -3.59 -2.77 22.76
CA PRO A 65 -2.76 -2.79 23.95
C PRO A 65 -1.41 -2.10 23.74
N THR A 66 -0.69 -1.81 24.81
CA THR A 66 0.72 -1.41 24.73
C THR A 66 1.61 -2.59 24.32
N ASP A 67 2.82 -2.31 23.82
CA ASP A 67 3.82 -3.36 23.51
C ASP A 67 4.12 -4.21 24.74
N SER A 68 4.21 -3.58 25.92
CA SER A 68 4.41 -4.29 27.19
C SER A 68 3.26 -5.22 27.57
N GLU A 69 2.01 -4.80 27.38
CA GLU A 69 0.84 -5.63 27.67
C GLU A 69 0.74 -6.79 26.69
N ALA A 70 0.83 -6.51 25.38
CA ALA A 70 0.80 -7.55 24.36
C ALA A 70 1.95 -8.56 24.51
N TYR A 71 3.15 -8.10 24.89
CA TYR A 71 4.30 -8.96 25.14
C TYR A 71 4.14 -9.80 26.42
N ALA A 72 3.47 -9.26 27.45
CA ALA A 72 3.19 -9.97 28.69
C ALA A 72 2.23 -11.15 28.45
N GLU A 73 1.17 -10.93 27.68
CA GLU A 73 0.20 -11.99 27.29
C GLU A 73 0.90 -13.16 26.56
N CYS A 74 1.98 -12.90 25.81
CA CYS A 74 2.76 -13.97 25.20
C CYS A 74 3.44 -14.90 26.22
N GLY A 75 3.55 -14.52 27.49
CA GLY A 75 4.08 -15.35 28.57
C GLY A 75 3.15 -16.51 28.95
N GLU A 76 1.85 -16.38 28.68
CA GLU A 76 0.80 -17.31 29.10
C GLU A 76 0.74 -18.59 28.24
N TYR A 77 1.39 -18.61 27.07
CA TYR A 77 1.44 -19.83 26.26
C TYR A 77 2.34 -20.89 26.88
N ASP A 78 1.83 -22.12 26.98
CA ASP A 78 2.57 -23.27 27.54
C ASP A 78 3.81 -23.64 26.73
N ARG A 79 3.68 -23.71 25.40
CA ARG A 79 4.76 -24.17 24.53
C ARG A 79 5.72 -23.04 24.20
N TYR A 80 7.00 -23.35 24.25
CA TYR A 80 8.06 -22.40 23.89
C TYR A 80 7.87 -21.80 22.48
N VAL A 81 7.51 -22.64 21.50
CA VAL A 81 7.32 -22.19 20.11
C VAL A 81 6.17 -21.19 20.00
N ASP A 82 5.07 -21.41 20.73
CA ASP A 82 3.91 -20.53 20.73
C ASP A 82 4.26 -19.16 21.35
N ARG A 83 5.03 -19.15 22.45
CA ARG A 83 5.56 -17.90 23.03
C ARG A 83 6.44 -17.11 22.06
N VAL A 84 7.36 -17.79 21.38
CA VAL A 84 8.26 -17.14 20.41
C VAL A 84 7.48 -16.57 19.22
N ARG A 85 6.50 -17.33 18.72
CA ARG A 85 5.60 -16.88 17.66
C ARG A 85 4.84 -15.63 18.07
N CYS A 86 4.16 -15.67 19.23
CA CYS A 86 3.41 -14.52 19.75
C CYS A 86 4.31 -13.27 19.88
N ARG A 87 5.49 -13.40 20.50
CA ARG A 87 6.44 -12.27 20.66
C ARG A 87 6.92 -11.71 19.33
N THR A 88 7.04 -12.55 18.31
CA THR A 88 7.41 -12.12 16.96
C THR A 88 6.25 -11.36 16.30
N GLU A 89 5.04 -11.88 16.40
CA GLU A 89 3.83 -11.23 15.89
C GLU A 89 3.62 -9.85 16.53
N VAL A 90 3.79 -9.74 17.86
CA VAL A 90 3.78 -8.47 18.59
C VAL A 90 4.82 -7.50 18.02
N ARG A 91 6.09 -7.90 17.94
CA ARG A 91 7.16 -7.02 17.43
C ARG A 91 6.91 -6.53 16.00
N VAL A 92 6.43 -7.41 15.12
CA VAL A 92 6.11 -7.05 13.74
C VAL A 92 4.94 -6.07 13.70
N TRP A 93 3.87 -6.36 14.45
CA TRP A 93 2.70 -5.49 14.50
C TRP A 93 3.06 -4.05 14.92
N TYR A 94 3.86 -3.86 15.98
CA TYR A 94 4.16 -2.49 16.48
C TYR A 94 5.13 -1.75 15.54
N ARG A 95 6.00 -2.49 14.85
CA ARG A 95 6.83 -1.92 13.77
C ARG A 95 5.94 -1.46 12.61
N ASP A 96 5.00 -2.29 12.18
CA ASP A 96 4.14 -2.02 11.03
C ASP A 96 3.22 -0.83 11.28
N LEU A 97 2.74 -0.65 12.52
CA LEU A 97 2.00 0.56 12.89
C LEU A 97 2.83 1.84 12.76
N ARG A 98 4.10 1.81 13.17
CA ARG A 98 5.01 2.95 13.00
C ARG A 98 5.28 3.22 11.52
N ASP A 99 5.36 2.18 10.70
CA ASP A 99 5.51 2.31 9.25
C ASP A 99 4.25 2.93 8.62
N LEU A 100 3.06 2.50 9.05
CA LEU A 100 1.78 3.05 8.59
C LEU A 100 1.62 4.52 8.98
N GLN A 101 1.90 4.88 10.24
CA GLN A 101 1.91 6.27 10.72
C GLN A 101 2.77 7.16 9.81
N ARG A 102 4.04 6.77 9.59
CA ARG A 102 4.95 7.51 8.72
C ARG A 102 4.45 7.64 7.28
N SER A 103 3.82 6.59 6.76
CA SER A 103 3.28 6.59 5.39
C SER A 103 2.11 7.57 5.25
N ILE A 104 1.22 7.62 6.26
CA ILE A 104 0.10 8.57 6.31
C ILE A 104 0.62 10.00 6.43
N ASP A 105 1.59 10.25 7.31
CA ASP A 105 2.18 11.58 7.50
C ASP A 105 2.84 12.08 6.21
N TYR A 106 3.58 11.21 5.52
CA TYR A 106 4.17 11.51 4.23
C TYR A 106 3.10 11.85 3.19
N ALA A 107 2.04 11.05 3.08
CA ALA A 107 0.95 11.30 2.13
C ALA A 107 0.25 12.64 2.36
N ARG A 108 0.10 13.06 3.62
CA ARG A 108 -0.48 14.36 4.00
C ARG A 108 0.44 15.56 3.74
N SER A 109 1.74 15.33 3.56
CA SER A 109 2.72 16.39 3.31
C SER A 109 2.85 16.79 1.84
N GLN A 110 2.13 16.10 0.93
CA GLN A 110 2.05 16.42 -0.50
C GLN A 110 0.99 17.49 -0.76
#